data_AF-A0A7C2NM97-F1
#
_entry.id   AF-A0A7C2NM97-F1
#
_cell.length_a   1.000
_cell.length_b   1.000
_cell.length_c   1.000
_cell.angle_alpha   90.00
_cell.angle_beta   90.00
_cell.angle_gamma   90.00
#
_symmetry.space_group_name_H-M   'P 1'
#
loop_
_entity.id
_entity.type
_entity.pdbx_description
1 polymer ?
#
loop_
_entity_poly.entity_id
_entity_poly.type
_entity_poly.pdbx_seq_one_letter_code
_entity_poly.pdbx_strand_id
1 'polypeptide(L)'
;MSLGRIRHMPVVEGGKLVGIVSHRDLLAHSLSRAIDFDPKDRRTFLRSVDVSEAMTRNVITVERATPVDEAARLMLRHRVGCLPVVGDDGTPVGLVTETDLIRAAYLEGEEP
;
A
#
# COMPACT_ATOMS: atom_id res chain seq x y z
N MET A 1 -0.74 -6.54 18.19
CA MET A 1 -2.06 -6.23 17.61
C MET A 1 -2.27 -7.19 16.44
N SER A 2 -3.23 -8.11 16.56
CA SER A 2 -3.66 -8.96 15.45
C SER A 2 -4.67 -8.20 14.60
N LEU A 3 -4.21 -7.15 13.93
CA LEU A 3 -4.95 -6.63 12.78
C LEU A 3 -4.81 -7.70 11.69
N GLY A 4 -5.93 -8.14 11.10
CA GLY A 4 -5.91 -9.06 9.95
C GLY A 4 -4.85 -8.62 8.95
N ARG A 5 -4.19 -9.55 8.26
CA ARG A 5 -2.98 -9.34 7.42
C ARG A 5 -3.08 -8.18 6.41
N ILE A 6 -3.08 -6.93 6.87
CA ILE A 6 -3.13 -5.71 6.08
C ILE A 6 -1.69 -5.33 5.77
N ARG A 7 -1.36 -5.34 4.49
CA ARG A 7 0.00 -5.06 4.00
C ARG A 7 0.17 -3.65 3.47
N HIS A 8 -0.93 -2.98 3.13
CA HIS A 8 -0.96 -1.67 2.50
C HIS A 8 -2.12 -0.85 3.07
N MET A 9 -1.86 0.42 3.36
CA MET A 9 -2.82 1.37 3.88
C MET A 9 -2.69 2.69 3.10
N PRO A 10 -3.68 3.04 2.28
CA PRO A 10 -3.74 4.35 1.63
C PRO A 10 -3.86 5.46 2.68
N VAL A 11 -3.12 6.54 2.49
CA VAL A 11 -3.18 7.74 3.33
C VAL A 11 -3.93 8.80 2.54
N VAL A 12 -4.95 9.40 3.16
CA VAL A 12 -5.89 10.31 2.51
C VAL A 12 -5.98 11.60 3.31
N GLU A 13 -5.98 12.74 2.62
CA GLU A 13 -6.19 14.07 3.18
C GLU A 13 -7.24 14.80 2.34
N GLY A 14 -8.29 15.33 2.98
CA GLY A 14 -9.39 16.01 2.26
C GLY A 14 -10.06 15.15 1.20
N GLY A 15 -10.06 13.82 1.36
CA GLY A 15 -10.58 12.87 0.38
C GLY A 15 -9.62 12.53 -0.77
N LYS A 16 -8.43 13.12 -0.83
CA LYS A 16 -7.43 12.83 -1.88
C LYS A 16 -6.35 11.90 -1.38
N LEU A 17 -5.91 10.99 -2.24
CA LEU A 17 -4.80 10.09 -1.94
C LEU A 17 -3.49 10.91 -1.86
N VAL A 18 -2.83 10.88 -0.71
CA VAL A 18 -1.55 11.60 -0.48
C VAL A 18 -0.36 10.67 -0.26
N GLY A 19 -0.60 9.39 -0.01
CA GLY A 19 0.46 8.41 0.19
C GLY A 19 -0.05 7.00 0.40
N ILE A 20 0.89 6.08 0.61
CA ILE A 20 0.60 4.71 1.02
C ILE A 20 1.62 4.29 2.08
N VAL A 21 1.14 3.60 3.11
CA VAL A 21 2.00 2.91 4.08
C VAL A 21 1.91 1.43 3.83
N SER A 22 3.03 0.81 3.51
CA SER A 22 3.16 -0.64 3.41
C SER A 22 3.84 -1.21 4.64
N HIS A 23 3.73 -2.53 4.82
CA HIS A 23 4.50 -3.25 5.82
C HIS A 23 6.02 -3.00 5.68
N ARG A 24 6.52 -2.83 4.45
CA ARG A 24 7.92 -2.52 4.16
C ARG A 24 8.29 -1.10 4.62
N ASP A 25 7.38 -0.14 4.48
CA ASP A 25 7.64 1.25 4.86
C ASP A 25 7.79 1.39 6.38
N LEU A 26 6.96 0.67 7.14
CA LEU A 26 7.07 0.58 8.59
C LEU A 26 8.39 -0.05 9.04
N LEU A 27 8.86 -1.08 8.34
CA LEU A 27 10.15 -1.72 8.62
C LEU A 27 11.33 -0.82 8.26
N ALA A 28 11.29 -0.15 7.10
CA ALA A 28 12.36 0.72 6.63
C ALA A 28 12.55 1.96 7.52
N HIS A 29 11.47 2.59 7.97
CA HIS A 29 11.54 3.72 8.92
C HIS A 29 11.92 3.27 10.33
N SER A 30 11.55 2.05 10.73
CA SER A 30 12.04 1.46 11.99
C SER A 30 13.54 1.18 11.97
N LEU A 31 14.16 0.98 10.80
CA LEU A 31 15.57 0.60 10.66
C LEU A 31 16.48 1.78 10.31
N SER A 32 16.00 2.77 9.54
CA SER A 32 16.82 3.92 9.11
C SER A 32 17.27 4.84 10.25
N ARG A 33 16.69 4.70 11.46
CA ARG A 33 17.11 5.41 12.68
C ARG A 33 17.53 4.49 13.85
N ALA A 34 17.53 3.17 13.67
CA ALA A 34 17.73 2.20 14.75
C ALA A 34 18.97 1.32 14.54
N ILE A 35 20.15 1.96 14.50
CA ILE A 35 21.41 1.20 14.55
C ILE A 35 21.72 0.72 15.99
N ASP A 36 20.99 1.12 17.05
CA ASP A 36 21.20 0.59 18.41
C ASP A 36 19.94 0.67 19.29
N PHE A 37 18.96 -0.25 19.19
CA PHE A 37 17.86 -0.25 20.17
C PHE A 37 17.21 -1.61 20.52
N ASP A 38 16.96 -1.78 21.82
CA ASP A 38 16.14 -2.85 22.44
C ASP A 38 14.72 -2.85 21.85
N PRO A 39 14.07 -4.03 21.69
CA PRO A 39 12.68 -4.13 21.21
C PRO A 39 11.65 -3.21 21.89
N LYS A 40 11.86 -2.79 23.15
CA LYS A 40 10.99 -1.84 23.86
C LYS A 40 11.01 -0.44 23.24
N ASP A 41 12.16 -0.01 22.73
CA ASP A 41 12.33 1.34 22.19
C ASP A 41 11.74 1.48 20.80
N ARG A 42 11.65 0.39 20.04
CA ARG A 42 10.93 0.35 18.76
C ARG A 42 9.46 0.74 18.90
N ARG A 43 8.79 0.31 19.99
CA ARG A 43 7.37 0.64 20.22
C ARG A 43 7.18 2.09 20.64
N THR A 44 8.12 2.66 21.37
CA THR A 44 8.12 4.08 21.73
C THR A 44 8.35 4.94 20.48
N PHE A 45 9.31 4.55 19.63
CA PHE A 45 9.58 5.23 18.36
C PHE A 45 8.39 5.23 17.40
N LEU A 46 7.73 4.09 17.18
CA LEU A 46 6.54 4.01 16.32
C LEU A 46 5.37 4.87 16.82
N ARG A 47 5.36 5.30 18.09
CA ARG A 47 4.35 6.23 18.62
C ARG A 47 4.68 7.69 18.37
N SER A 48 5.93 8.01 18.03
CA SER A 48 6.40 9.39 17.81
C SER A 48 6.59 9.74 16.33
N VAL A 49 6.43 8.78 15.42
CA VAL A 49 6.56 9.01 13.97
C VAL A 49 5.18 9.22 13.38
N ASP A 50 5.01 10.35 12.69
CA ASP A 50 3.78 10.64 11.99
C ASP A 50 3.64 9.77 10.73
N VAL A 51 2.41 9.37 10.41
CA VAL A 51 2.10 8.59 9.20
C VAL A 51 2.59 9.29 7.93
N SER A 52 2.52 10.62 7.89
CA SER A 52 2.99 11.45 6.79
C SER A 52 4.51 11.39 6.59
N GLU A 53 5.27 11.08 7.64
CA GLU A 53 6.73 10.89 7.58
C GLU A 53 7.09 9.48 7.12
N ALA A 54 6.28 8.48 7.50
CA ALA A 54 6.53 7.08 7.17
C ALA A 54 5.98 6.62 5.81
N MET A 55 5.04 7.36 5.22
CA MET A 55 4.39 6.95 3.97
C MET A 55 5.27 7.15 2.73
N THR A 56 5.08 6.27 1.76
CA THR A 56 5.58 6.50 0.39
C THR A 56 4.67 7.51 -0.30
N ARG A 57 5.29 8.58 -0.82
CA ARG A 57 4.65 9.64 -1.62
C ARG A 57 4.71 9.31 -3.11
N ASN A 58 3.95 10.04 -3.93
CA ASN A 58 3.86 9.81 -5.38
C ASN A 58 3.44 8.38 -5.71
N VAL A 59 2.33 7.95 -5.11
CA VAL A 59 1.81 6.59 -5.28
C VAL A 59 1.35 6.39 -6.72
N ILE A 60 1.76 5.28 -7.30
CA ILE A 60 1.29 4.89 -8.63
C ILE A 60 -0.12 4.38 -8.48
N THR A 61 -1.04 4.96 -9.25
CA THR A 61 -2.46 4.69 -9.19
C THR A 61 -2.96 4.21 -10.55
N VAL A 62 -4.16 3.65 -10.54
CA VAL A 62 -4.92 3.28 -11.74
C VAL A 62 -6.33 3.81 -11.62
N GLU A 63 -7.02 3.95 -12.74
CA GLU A 63 -8.42 4.35 -12.79
C GLU A 63 -9.33 3.11 -12.73
N ARG A 64 -10.61 3.33 -12.42
CA ARG A 64 -11.61 2.25 -12.38
C ARG A 64 -11.71 1.46 -13.70
N ALA A 65 -11.47 2.13 -14.82
CA ALA A 65 -11.57 1.55 -16.16
C ALA A 65 -10.23 0.98 -16.66
N THR A 66 -9.13 1.09 -15.89
CA THR A 66 -7.83 0.57 -16.31
C THR A 66 -7.91 -0.97 -16.47
N PRO A 67 -7.54 -1.52 -17.64
CA PRO A 67 -7.51 -2.95 -17.85
C PRO A 67 -6.60 -3.69 -16.85
N VAL A 68 -7.00 -4.90 -16.46
CA VAL A 68 -6.30 -5.71 -15.45
C VAL A 68 -4.87 -6.05 -15.90
N ASP A 69 -4.64 -6.30 -17.19
CA ASP A 69 -3.32 -6.57 -17.74
C ASP A 69 -2.41 -5.34 -17.72
N GLU A 70 -2.98 -4.14 -17.91
CA GLU A 70 -2.27 -2.88 -17.75
C GLU A 70 -1.87 -2.64 -16.29
N ALA A 71 -2.79 -2.87 -15.34
CA ALA A 71 -2.47 -2.82 -13.91
C ALA A 71 -1.34 -3.79 -13.54
N ALA A 72 -1.36 -5.02 -14.07
CA ALA A 72 -0.29 -6.00 -13.87
C ALA A 72 1.06 -5.52 -14.43
N ARG A 73 1.07 -4.92 -15.64
CA ARG A 73 2.28 -4.35 -16.22
C ARG A 73 2.83 -3.19 -15.40
N LEU A 74 1.97 -2.33 -14.84
CA LEU A 74 2.39 -1.26 -13.95
C LEU A 74 3.02 -1.80 -12.66
N MET A 75 2.40 -2.80 -12.03
CA MET A 75 2.96 -3.46 -10.85
C MET A 75 4.37 -4.02 -11.12
N LEU A 76 4.55 -4.73 -12.24
CA LEU A 76 5.83 -5.30 -12.64
C LEU A 76 6.88 -4.22 -12.96
N ARG A 77 6.51 -3.22 -13.75
CA ARG A 77 7.40 -2.13 -14.17
C ARG A 77 7.94 -1.36 -12.97
N HIS A 78 7.07 -1.08 -12.00
CA HIS A 78 7.40 -0.25 -10.85
C HIS A 78 7.78 -1.05 -9.61
N ARG A 79 7.74 -2.38 -9.68
CA ARG A 79 8.05 -3.31 -8.58
C ARG A 79 7.22 -3.03 -7.33
N VAL A 80 5.92 -2.80 -7.52
CA VAL A 80 4.94 -2.55 -6.45
C VAL A 80 3.92 -3.68 -6.43
N GLY A 81 3.55 -4.13 -5.22
CA GLY A 81 2.60 -5.23 -5.05
C GLY A 81 1.13 -4.80 -4.88
N CYS A 82 0.86 -3.50 -5.01
CA CYS A 82 -0.43 -2.89 -4.76
C CYS A 82 -0.55 -1.59 -5.55
N LEU A 83 -1.73 -1.35 -6.12
CA LEU A 83 -2.10 -0.10 -6.78
C LEU A 83 -3.42 0.40 -6.19
N PRO A 84 -3.48 1.63 -5.64
CA PRO A 84 -4.74 2.29 -5.35
C PRO A 84 -5.50 2.57 -6.64
N VAL A 85 -6.80 2.29 -6.61
CA VAL A 85 -7.73 2.65 -7.68
C VAL A 85 -8.32 4.02 -7.31
N VAL A 86 -8.25 4.99 -8.21
CA VAL A 86 -8.77 6.34 -8.03
C VAL A 86 -9.95 6.61 -8.97
N GLY A 87 -10.87 7.47 -8.54
CA GLY A 87 -11.89 8.07 -9.40
C GLY A 87 -11.35 9.28 -10.16
N ASP A 88 -12.18 9.83 -11.04
CA ASP A 88 -11.83 10.96 -11.94
C ASP A 88 -11.34 12.22 -11.20
N ASP A 89 -11.76 12.38 -9.95
CA ASP A 89 -11.36 13.50 -9.11
C ASP A 89 -10.08 13.21 -8.29
N GLY A 90 -9.48 12.02 -8.41
CA GLY A 90 -8.31 11.60 -7.63
C GLY A 90 -8.65 11.05 -6.24
N THR A 91 -9.93 10.83 -5.94
CA THR A 91 -10.35 10.19 -4.68
C THR A 91 -10.08 8.69 -4.76
N PRO A 92 -9.43 8.07 -3.75
CA PRO A 92 -9.22 6.64 -3.74
C PRO A 92 -10.55 5.91 -3.52
N VAL A 93 -10.87 5.00 -4.44
CA VAL A 93 -12.14 4.26 -4.47
C VAL A 93 -11.94 2.76 -4.25
N GLY A 94 -10.70 2.28 -4.25
CA GLY A 94 -10.37 0.87 -4.08
C GLY A 94 -8.87 0.61 -4.07
N LEU A 95 -8.52 -0.66 -3.95
CA LEU A 95 -7.16 -1.17 -3.99
C LEU A 95 -7.15 -2.48 -4.77
N VAL A 96 -6.13 -2.66 -5.61
CA VAL A 96 -5.86 -3.94 -6.27
C VAL A 96 -4.45 -4.40 -5.91
N THR A 97 -4.30 -5.68 -5.58
CA THR A 97 -3.03 -6.30 -5.21
C THR A 97 -2.65 -7.40 -6.19
N GLU A 98 -1.38 -7.84 -6.14
CA GLU A 98 -0.92 -8.98 -6.94
C GLU A 98 -1.76 -10.25 -6.69
N THR A 99 -2.28 -10.44 -5.47
CA THR A 99 -3.15 -11.58 -5.16
C THR A 99 -4.49 -11.49 -5.90
N ASP A 100 -5.03 -10.29 -6.06
CA ASP A 100 -6.27 -10.08 -6.83
C ASP A 100 -6.04 -10.35 -8.32
N LEU A 101 -4.87 -9.96 -8.85
CA LEU A 101 -4.49 -10.27 -10.24
C LEU A 101 -4.33 -11.77 -10.48
N ILE A 102 -3.72 -12.50 -9.53
CA ILE A 102 -3.62 -13.96 -9.60
C ILE A 102 -5.00 -14.61 -9.55
N ARG A 103 -5.88 -14.13 -8.68
CA ARG A 103 -7.26 -14.62 -8.60
C ARG A 103 -8.01 -14.38 -9.92
N ALA A 104 -7.91 -13.18 -10.50
CA ALA A 104 -8.54 -12.88 -11.79
C ALA A 104 -7.99 -13.77 -12.91
N ALA A 105 -6.68 -14.04 -12.95
CA ALA A 105 -6.07 -14.83 -14.01
C ALA A 105 -6.36 -16.34 -13.93
N TYR A 106 -6.65 -16.88 -12.74
CA TYR A 106 -6.71 -18.34 -12.52
C TYR A 106 -8.02 -18.84 -11.88
N LEU A 107 -8.86 -17.95 -11.33
CA LEU A 107 -10.10 -18.32 -10.65
C LEU A 107 -11.35 -17.75 -11.36
N GLU A 108 -11.23 -17.28 -12.62
CA GLU A 108 -12.40 -16.98 -13.43
C GLU A 108 -13.27 -18.24 -13.60
N GLY A 109 -14.37 -18.31 -12.85
CA GLY A 109 -15.34 -19.41 -12.87
C GLY A 109 -15.55 -20.14 -11.53
N GLU A 110 -14.75 -19.88 -10.50
CA GLU A 110 -14.99 -20.38 -9.15
C GLU A 110 -15.51 -19.24 -8.26
N GLU A 111 -16.81 -19.25 -7.97
CA GLU A 111 -17.36 -18.41 -6.90
C GLU A 111 -16.79 -18.85 -5.53
N PRO A 112 -16.51 -17.90 -4.62
CA PRO A 112 -15.99 -18.20 -3.28
C PRO A 112 -16.97 -18.94 -2.37
#